data_AF-K9UMI3-F1
#
_entry.id   AF-K9UMI3-F1
#
_cell.length_a   1.000
_cell.length_b   1.000
_cell.length_c   1.000
_cell.angle_alpha   90.00
_cell.angle_beta   90.00
_cell.angle_gamma   90.00
#
_symmetry.space_group_name_H-M   'P 1'
#
loop_
_entity.id
_entity.type
_entity.pdbx_description
1 polymer ?
#
loop_
_entity_poly.entity_id
_entity_poly.type
_entity_poly.pdbx_seq_one_letter_code
_entity_poly.pdbx_strand_id
1 'polypeptide(L)'
;MLATTKYYPHLLLGTMAITIGMATLLPAMATAPMPPQLVVSKLNGRSVNILYLTRTQDKVLVRCYPGLKPSVVVKNNADGTKEGTLTCKS
;
A
#
# COMPACT_ATOMS: atom_id res chain seq x y z
N MET A 1 17.65 -60.69 48.73
CA MET A 1 18.66 -59.61 48.81
C MET A 1 18.30 -58.54 47.78
N LEU A 2 18.35 -57.28 48.18
CA LEU A 2 17.94 -56.07 47.44
C LEU A 2 18.66 -55.90 46.10
N ALA A 3 17.94 -55.42 45.08
CA ALA A 3 18.47 -54.48 44.10
C ALA A 3 17.32 -53.65 43.51
N THR A 4 17.17 -52.42 44.00
CA THR A 4 16.37 -51.36 43.38
C THR A 4 17.17 -50.76 42.21
N THR A 5 16.54 -50.56 41.06
CA THR A 5 17.14 -49.77 39.98
C THR A 5 16.11 -48.80 39.39
N LYS A 6 16.51 -47.54 39.39
CA LYS A 6 15.73 -46.31 39.18
C LYS A 6 15.23 -46.20 37.73
N TYR A 7 13.93 -46.00 37.53
CA TYR A 7 13.39 -45.48 36.27
C TYR A 7 13.52 -43.95 36.25
N TYR A 8 14.36 -43.43 35.34
CA TYR A 8 14.53 -42.01 35.06
C TYR A 8 13.41 -41.53 34.10
N PRO A 9 12.46 -40.68 34.52
CA PRO A 9 11.34 -40.25 33.67
C PRO A 9 11.63 -38.90 33.00
N HIS A 10 12.82 -38.72 32.42
CA HIS A 10 13.20 -37.44 31.82
C HIS A 10 13.52 -37.48 30.33
N LEU A 11 13.28 -38.62 29.66
CA LEU A 11 13.56 -38.78 28.23
C LEU A 11 12.30 -38.67 27.33
N LEU A 12 11.29 -37.90 27.74
CA LEU A 12 10.04 -37.70 26.98
C LEU A 12 9.67 -36.22 26.80
N LEU A 13 10.60 -35.30 27.05
CA LEU A 13 10.45 -33.86 26.77
C LEU A 13 11.27 -33.41 25.55
N GLY A 14 11.81 -34.36 24.79
CA GLY A 14 12.40 -34.09 23.48
C GLY A 14 11.31 -33.84 22.45
N THR A 15 11.41 -32.73 21.72
CA THR A 15 10.83 -32.53 20.37
C THR A 15 9.34 -32.16 20.19
N MET A 16 8.70 -31.50 21.15
CA MET A 16 7.32 -30.96 20.95
C MET A 16 7.19 -29.46 21.24
N ALA A 17 8.19 -28.65 20.86
CA ALA A 17 8.09 -27.20 21.08
C ALA A 17 8.85 -26.34 20.05
N ILE A 18 8.93 -26.72 18.77
CA ILE A 18 9.39 -25.78 17.71
C ILE A 18 8.68 -26.07 16.39
N THR A 19 7.34 -25.97 16.33
CA THR A 19 6.61 -25.97 15.04
C THR A 19 5.42 -25.01 15.00
N ILE A 20 5.35 -24.02 15.90
CA ILE A 20 4.35 -22.95 15.81
C ILE A 20 5.10 -21.63 15.62
N GLY A 21 5.50 -21.31 14.40
CA GLY A 21 6.22 -20.05 14.17
C GLY A 21 6.47 -19.61 12.74
N MET A 22 6.03 -20.35 11.72
CA MET A 22 6.19 -19.93 10.32
C MET A 22 4.98 -20.25 9.44
N ALA A 23 3.77 -20.32 10.00
CA ALA A 23 2.57 -20.29 9.20
C ALA A 23 2.15 -18.82 9.02
N THR A 24 2.19 -18.36 7.76
CA THR A 24 1.41 -17.24 7.22
C THR A 24 1.83 -15.80 7.55
N LEU A 25 3.09 -15.44 7.34
CA LEU A 25 3.43 -14.08 6.85
C LEU A 25 3.61 -14.13 5.33
N LEU A 26 2.55 -14.54 4.60
CA LEU A 26 2.48 -14.19 3.19
C LEU A 26 2.31 -12.66 3.16
N PRO A 27 3.18 -11.90 2.46
CA PRO A 27 2.93 -10.48 2.30
C PRO A 27 1.55 -10.35 1.69
N ALA A 28 0.64 -9.64 2.37
CA ALA A 28 -0.63 -9.25 1.80
C ALA A 28 -0.27 -8.42 0.56
N MET A 29 -0.28 -9.07 -0.61
CA MET A 29 -0.11 -8.39 -1.88
C MET A 29 -1.23 -7.38 -1.92
N ALA A 30 -0.89 -6.10 -1.81
CA ALA A 30 -1.83 -5.00 -1.87
C ALA A 30 -2.34 -4.90 -3.31
N THR A 31 -3.14 -5.88 -3.73
CA THR A 31 -3.90 -5.84 -4.97
C THR A 31 -4.92 -4.72 -4.80
N ALA A 32 -4.53 -3.53 -5.25
CA ALA A 32 -5.47 -2.43 -5.38
C ALA A 32 -6.61 -2.94 -6.28
N PRO A 33 -7.89 -2.83 -5.86
CA PRO A 33 -9.01 -3.49 -6.53
C PRO A 33 -9.19 -3.06 -8.00
N MET A 34 -8.62 -1.93 -8.42
CA MET A 34 -8.57 -1.51 -9.81
C MET A 34 -7.39 -0.55 -10.04
N PRO A 35 -6.65 -0.64 -11.17
CA PRO A 35 -5.69 0.40 -11.54
C PRO A 35 -6.39 1.75 -11.73
N PRO A 36 -5.75 2.87 -11.37
CA PRO A 36 -6.34 4.19 -11.53
C PRO A 36 -6.57 4.47 -13.01
N GLN A 37 -7.78 4.93 -13.35
CA GLN A 37 -8.16 5.20 -14.72
C GLN A 37 -7.91 6.67 -15.07
N LEU A 38 -7.30 6.89 -16.24
CA LEU A 38 -7.14 8.20 -16.83
C LEU A 38 -8.32 8.45 -17.78
N VAL A 39 -9.19 9.38 -17.43
CA VAL A 39 -10.41 9.70 -18.17
C VAL A 39 -10.26 11.05 -18.84
N VAL A 40 -10.60 11.15 -20.12
CA VAL A 40 -10.65 12.45 -20.82
C VAL A 40 -11.96 13.15 -20.46
N SER A 41 -11.86 14.39 -20.00
CA SER A 41 -13.01 15.25 -19.69
C SER A 41 -12.82 16.65 -20.25
N LYS A 42 -13.81 17.52 -20.13
CA LYS A 42 -13.73 18.93 -20.53
C LYS A 42 -13.89 19.84 -19.32
N LEU A 43 -12.87 20.63 -19.03
CA LEU A 43 -12.89 21.68 -18.01
C LEU A 43 -12.83 23.04 -18.71
N ASN A 44 -13.84 23.88 -18.53
CA ASN A 44 -13.97 25.19 -19.21
C ASN A 44 -13.78 25.10 -20.74
N GLY A 45 -14.34 24.06 -21.38
CA GLY A 45 -14.25 23.84 -22.83
C GLY A 45 -12.91 23.28 -23.33
N ARG A 46 -11.90 23.13 -22.46
CA ARG A 46 -10.61 22.52 -22.80
C ARG A 46 -10.57 21.06 -22.40
N SER A 47 -10.03 20.20 -23.25
CA SER A 47 -9.82 18.79 -22.93
C SER A 47 -8.77 18.65 -21.83
N VAL A 48 -9.10 17.91 -20.77
CA VAL A 48 -8.23 17.60 -19.64
C VAL A 48 -8.24 16.09 -19.38
N ASN A 49 -7.13 15.56 -18.87
CA ASN A 49 -7.04 14.18 -18.42
C ASN A 49 -7.23 14.15 -16.90
N ILE A 50 -8.25 13.45 -16.43
CA ILE A 50 -8.58 13.27 -15.02
C ILE A 50 -8.07 11.90 -14.58
N LEU A 51 -7.25 11.88 -13.53
CA LEU A 51 -6.81 10.65 -12.87
C LEU A 51 -7.56 10.50 -11.55
N TYR A 52 -8.44 9.50 -11.45
CA TYR A 52 -9.16 9.21 -10.20
C TYR A 52 -8.29 8.34 -9.28
N LEU A 53 -8.07 8.82 -8.05
CA LEU A 53 -7.34 8.10 -7.02
C LEU A 53 -8.33 7.63 -5.95
N THR A 54 -8.32 6.34 -5.65
CA THR A 54 -9.30 5.72 -4.74
C THR A 54 -8.84 5.69 -3.28
N ARG A 55 -7.53 5.83 -3.00
CA ARG A 55 -6.99 5.77 -1.63
C ARG A 55 -6.24 7.05 -1.29
N THR A 56 -6.45 7.55 -0.06
CA THR A 56 -5.84 8.79 0.44
C THR A 56 -4.31 8.73 0.51
N GLN A 57 -3.73 7.53 0.61
CA GLN A 57 -2.28 7.29 0.64
C GLN A 57 -1.65 7.03 -0.73
N ASP A 58 -2.42 7.00 -1.82
CA ASP A 58 -1.86 6.81 -3.15
C ASP A 58 -0.96 8.02 -3.52
N LYS A 59 0.25 7.73 -4.00
CA LYS A 59 1.21 8.74 -4.47
C LYS A 59 1.30 8.67 -5.99
N VAL A 60 1.19 9.81 -6.66
CA VAL A 60 1.33 9.92 -8.12
C VAL A 60 2.66 10.60 -8.44
N LEU A 61 3.48 9.93 -9.24
CA LEU A 61 4.68 10.54 -9.80
C LEU A 61 4.31 11.32 -11.05
N VAL A 62 4.65 12.61 -11.08
CA VAL A 62 4.46 13.46 -12.25
C VAL A 62 5.81 13.92 -12.77
N ARG A 63 6.05 13.69 -14.07
CA ARG A 63 7.25 14.14 -14.78
C ARG A 63 6.87 15.22 -15.79
N CYS A 64 7.38 16.43 -15.60
CA CYS A 64 7.33 17.48 -16.61
C CYS A 64 8.48 17.31 -17.60
N TYR A 65 8.33 17.86 -18.81
CA TYR A 65 9.42 17.91 -19.79
C TYR A 65 10.62 18.70 -19.24
N PRO A 66 11.86 18.44 -19.73
CA PRO A 66 13.04 19.17 -19.31
C PRO A 66 12.85 20.69 -19.39
N GLY A 67 13.30 21.41 -18.36
CA GLY A 67 13.14 22.86 -18.26
C GLY A 67 11.79 23.33 -17.70
N LEU A 68 10.83 22.42 -17.47
CA LEU A 68 9.55 22.74 -16.82
C LEU A 68 9.50 22.16 -15.40
N LYS A 69 8.96 22.94 -14.46
CA LYS A 69 8.72 22.56 -13.07
C LYS A 69 7.23 22.29 -12.83
N PRO A 70 6.89 21.19 -12.12
CA PRO A 70 5.51 20.93 -11.73
C PRO A 70 5.06 21.94 -10.66
N SER A 71 3.83 22.44 -10.80
CA SER A 71 3.18 23.35 -9.86
C SER A 71 1.77 22.84 -9.60
N VAL A 72 1.36 22.77 -8.33
CA VAL A 72 0.02 22.34 -7.91
C VAL A 72 -0.67 23.50 -7.22
N VAL A 73 -1.90 23.79 -7.66
CA VAL A 73 -2.79 24.74 -6.99
C VAL A 73 -4.02 23.98 -6.53
N VAL A 74 -4.26 23.97 -5.23
CA VAL A 74 -5.42 23.30 -4.62
C VAL A 74 -6.49 24.33 -4.29
N LYS A 75 -7.71 24.06 -4.71
CA LYS A 75 -8.91 24.83 -4.37
C LYS A 75 -9.80 23.98 -3.48
N ASN A 76 -10.39 24.62 -2.47
CA ASN A 76 -11.46 24.04 -1.68
C ASN A 76 -12.78 24.47 -2.33
N ASN A 77 -13.57 23.51 -2.75
CA ASN A 77 -14.90 23.74 -3.29
C ASN A 77 -15.90 23.93 -2.14
N ALA A 78 -17.06 24.51 -2.46
CA ALA A 78 -18.10 24.83 -1.48
C ALA A 78 -18.75 23.56 -0.85
N ASP A 79 -18.68 22.43 -1.54
CA ASP A 79 -19.15 21.12 -1.10
C ASP A 79 -18.14 20.40 -0.18
N GLY A 80 -17.04 21.06 0.20
CA GLY A 80 -15.97 20.48 1.02
C GLY A 80 -15.01 19.58 0.24
N THR A 81 -15.22 19.39 -1.06
CA THR A 81 -14.27 18.67 -1.91
C THR A 81 -13.03 19.53 -2.19
N LYS A 82 -11.89 18.88 -2.37
CA LYS A 82 -10.63 19.56 -2.72
C LYS A 82 -10.27 19.17 -4.14
N GLU A 83 -10.10 20.15 -5.00
CA GLU A 83 -9.67 19.95 -6.37
C GLU A 83 -8.28 20.56 -6.57
N GLY A 84 -7.35 19.79 -7.12
CA GLY A 84 -6.00 20.25 -7.43
C GLY A 84 -5.79 20.35 -8.94
N THR A 85 -5.40 21.52 -9.43
CA THR A 85 -4.87 21.65 -10.79
C THR A 85 -3.35 21.51 -10.75
N LEU A 86 -2.82 20.52 -11.49
CA LEU A 86 -1.39 20.35 -11.69
C LEU A 86 -1.00 20.88 -13.07
N THR A 87 0.06 21.69 -13.11
CA THR A 87 0.55 22.32 -14.35
C THR A 87 2.08 22.29 -14.39
N CYS A 88 2.65 22.04 -15.56
CA CYS A 88 4.10 22.18 -15.80
C CYS A 88 4.38 23.59 -16.35
N LYS A 89 5.24 24.36 -15.68
CA LYS A 89 5.58 25.75 -16.04
C LYS A 89 7.10 25.93 -16.15
N SER A 90 7.58 26.81 -17.01
CA SER A 90 9.01 27.19 -17.13
C SER A 90 9.46 28.05 -15.97
#